data_AF-A0A0F6VZP6-F1
#
_entry.id   AF-A0A0F6VZP6-F1
#
_cell.length_a   1.000
_cell.length_b   1.000
_cell.length_c   1.000
_cell.angle_alpha   90.00
_cell.angle_beta   90.00
_cell.angle_gamma   90.00
#
_symmetry.space_group_name_H-M   'P 1'
#
loop_
_entity.id
_entity.type
_entity.pdbx_description
1 polymer ?
#
loop_
_entity_poly.entity_id
_entity_poly.type
_entity_poly.pdbx_seq_one_letter_code
_entity_poly.pdbx_strand_id
1 'polypeptide(L)'
;MFRDDRSWVLVALLATIGCDAALDTGPAGPRGGAPPTSDPTCESGGMDPRNDVIRRGLARTCEGCHSVGEHGYFASAVAFESLLVRNPRLVVPGDPDGSALVQLLEGRREGSTFSQMPLSGDPFAVMAERGETDVSMEAIRSWIRDLTVPGVSTEPDVHAATVQRISATHVELGLRDLLGLTEDDFWTVHPSANGSIRVIARSTDTYPVRSPDRVAGLEGLNRFEALGGGSAIAQRSEDRTPSTTFVQTLVPLSQAWCALAVQKVGNTALFTVATPATGSADDASLRAQIADWHLLFLAEPARDEDVDTIVNDVFVPLEAENDAQTAWIGTCAYFVRHPLFVLY
;
A
#
# COMPACT_ATOMS: atom_id res chain seq x y z
N MET A 1 43.86 -12.75 -31.29
CA MET A 1 44.50 -11.97 -32.38
C MET A 1 43.45 -11.66 -33.43
N PHE A 2 42.66 -10.62 -33.21
CA PHE A 2 42.04 -9.80 -34.25
C PHE A 2 41.81 -8.45 -33.58
N ARG A 3 42.65 -7.50 -33.97
CA ARG A 3 42.51 -6.07 -33.72
C ARG A 3 41.38 -5.59 -34.62
N ASP A 4 40.53 -4.70 -34.12
CA ASP A 4 40.22 -3.53 -34.93
C ASP A 4 40.05 -2.30 -34.05
N ASP A 5 40.88 -1.31 -34.40
CA ASP A 5 40.97 0.02 -33.85
C ASP A 5 39.95 0.91 -34.57
N ARG A 6 39.22 1.76 -33.82
CA ARG A 6 38.92 3.15 -34.24
C ARG A 6 38.24 3.94 -33.12
N SER A 7 39.06 4.74 -32.46
CA SER A 7 38.68 5.97 -31.78
C SER A 7 38.10 6.99 -32.77
N TRP A 8 37.24 7.91 -32.29
CA TRP A 8 37.50 9.36 -32.23
C TRP A 8 36.23 10.21 -31.97
N VAL A 9 36.34 11.08 -30.96
CA VAL A 9 35.81 12.47 -30.83
C VAL A 9 34.37 12.73 -30.35
N LEU A 10 34.31 13.11 -29.07
CA LEU A 10 33.58 14.21 -28.40
C LEU A 10 32.87 15.27 -29.27
N VAL A 11 31.61 15.59 -28.92
CA VAL A 11 31.12 16.98 -28.83
C VAL A 11 30.19 17.10 -27.63
N ALA A 12 30.57 17.98 -26.70
CA ALA A 12 29.72 18.51 -25.64
C ALA A 12 28.83 19.64 -26.20
N LEU A 13 27.57 19.72 -25.76
CA LEU A 13 26.83 20.99 -25.78
C LEU A 13 25.91 21.07 -24.56
N LEU A 14 26.30 21.95 -23.64
CA LEU A 14 25.47 22.56 -22.62
C LEU A 14 24.46 23.50 -23.30
N ALA A 15 23.19 23.42 -22.92
CA ALA A 15 22.24 24.51 -23.09
C ALA A 15 21.30 24.58 -21.89
N THR A 16 21.55 25.59 -21.06
CA THR A 16 20.69 26.10 -19.98
C THR A 16 19.51 26.88 -20.55
N ILE A 17 18.29 26.55 -20.14
CA ILE A 17 17.08 27.41 -20.20
C ILE A 17 16.28 27.00 -18.96
N GLY A 18 15.95 27.82 -17.97
CA GLY A 18 15.65 29.25 -17.96
C GLY A 18 14.24 29.40 -17.40
N CYS A 19 14.11 29.52 -16.07
CA CYS A 19 12.89 29.95 -15.40
C CYS A 19 12.66 31.43 -15.72
N ASP A 20 11.47 31.79 -16.22
CA ASP A 20 10.71 33.00 -15.86
C ASP A 20 9.56 33.22 -16.85
N ALA A 21 8.33 33.26 -16.34
CA ALA A 21 7.27 34.12 -16.88
C ALA A 21 6.11 34.19 -15.88
N ALA A 22 6.13 35.25 -15.08
CA ALA A 22 4.99 35.75 -14.36
C ALA A 22 4.22 36.77 -15.22
N LEU A 23 2.90 36.82 -14.95
CA LEU A 23 1.94 37.89 -15.22
C LEU A 23 1.43 38.08 -16.67
N ASP A 24 0.13 37.85 -16.85
CA ASP A 24 -0.68 38.84 -17.55
C ASP A 24 -2.00 39.10 -16.82
N THR A 25 -2.31 40.39 -16.76
CA THR A 25 -3.38 41.07 -16.04
C THR A 25 -4.43 41.53 -17.04
N GLY A 26 -5.69 41.10 -16.89
CA GLY A 26 -6.82 41.56 -17.72
C GLY A 26 -8.11 41.77 -16.91
N PRO A 27 -8.99 42.70 -17.32
CA PRO A 27 -9.73 43.56 -16.38
C PRO A 27 -11.09 43.04 -15.92
N ALA A 28 -11.50 43.62 -14.79
CA ALA A 28 -12.72 43.38 -14.03
C ALA A 28 -14.02 43.71 -14.78
N GLY A 29 -15.03 42.84 -14.60
CA GLY A 29 -16.45 43.15 -14.77
C GLY A 29 -17.17 43.04 -13.42
N PRO A 30 -18.16 43.90 -13.11
CA PRO A 30 -18.77 43.94 -11.79
C PRO A 30 -19.86 42.87 -11.67
N ARG A 31 -19.61 41.84 -10.87
CA ARG A 31 -20.67 40.99 -10.32
C ARG A 31 -20.69 41.18 -8.82
N GLY A 32 -21.75 41.82 -8.34
CA GLY A 32 -22.07 41.89 -6.93
C GLY A 32 -22.33 40.49 -6.39
N GLY A 33 -21.32 39.91 -5.76
CA GLY A 33 -21.44 38.75 -4.88
C GLY A 33 -21.27 39.22 -3.44
N ALA A 34 -22.16 38.76 -2.57
CA ALA A 34 -22.10 38.99 -1.13
C ALA A 34 -20.69 38.66 -0.57
N PRO A 35 -20.25 39.32 0.53
CA PRO A 35 -18.96 39.05 1.13
C PRO A 35 -18.87 37.56 1.50
N PRO A 36 -17.73 36.89 1.22
CA PRO A 36 -17.53 35.52 1.64
C PRO A 36 -17.59 35.48 3.17
N THR A 37 -18.57 34.77 3.70
CA THR A 37 -18.61 34.34 5.08
C THR A 37 -17.33 33.55 5.34
N SER A 38 -16.55 34.02 6.31
CA SER A 38 -15.39 33.38 6.95
C SER A 38 -15.16 31.93 6.55
N ASP A 39 -13.99 31.67 5.95
CA ASP A 39 -13.41 30.35 5.74
C ASP A 39 -13.74 29.42 6.91
N PRO A 40 -14.31 28.22 6.66
CA PRO A 40 -14.19 27.14 7.61
C PRO A 40 -12.71 26.79 7.61
N THR A 41 -11.96 27.40 8.52
CA THR A 41 -10.66 26.87 8.93
C THR A 41 -10.88 25.38 9.14
N CYS A 42 -10.25 24.55 8.30
CA CYS A 42 -10.07 23.15 8.62
C CYS A 42 -9.45 23.15 10.01
N GLU A 43 -10.24 22.91 11.06
CA GLU A 43 -9.71 22.68 12.39
C GLU A 43 -8.74 21.54 12.20
N SER A 44 -7.45 21.87 12.26
CA SER A 44 -6.36 20.92 12.21
C SER A 44 -6.77 19.78 13.12
N GLY A 45 -6.86 18.56 12.58
CA GLY A 45 -7.24 17.32 13.28
C GLY A 45 -6.22 16.95 14.37
N GLY A 46 -6.00 17.88 15.30
CA GLY A 46 -5.20 17.74 16.48
C GLY A 46 -5.94 16.86 17.46
N MET A 47 -5.18 16.01 18.13
CA MET A 47 -5.65 15.19 19.23
C MET A 47 -6.26 16.09 20.31
N ASP A 48 -7.41 15.70 20.88
CA ASP A 48 -7.93 16.36 22.08
C ASP A 48 -6.83 16.32 23.17
N PRO A 49 -6.43 17.46 23.76
CA PRO A 49 -5.39 17.51 24.79
C PRO A 49 -5.61 16.52 25.94
N ARG A 50 -6.88 16.20 26.27
CA ARG A 50 -7.23 15.21 27.30
C ARG A 50 -6.82 13.80 26.89
N ASN A 51 -6.94 13.45 25.62
CA ASN A 51 -6.55 12.14 25.10
C ASN A 51 -5.02 11.98 25.13
N ASP A 52 -4.27 13.05 24.87
CA ASP A 52 -2.80 13.02 24.97
C ASP A 52 -2.28 12.86 26.40
N VAL A 53 -3.00 13.39 27.41
CA VAL A 53 -2.69 13.14 28.83
C VAL A 53 -2.82 11.66 29.16
N ILE A 54 -3.92 11.02 28.74
CA ILE A 54 -4.14 9.58 28.98
C ILE A 54 -3.13 8.73 28.19
N ARG A 55 -2.87 9.08 26.93
CA ARG A 55 -1.85 8.39 26.11
C ARG A 55 -0.50 8.38 26.81
N ARG A 56 -0.01 9.54 27.26
CA ARG A 56 1.27 9.61 27.98
C ARG A 56 1.25 8.86 29.30
N GLY A 57 0.14 8.95 30.04
CA GLY A 57 -0.02 8.24 31.32
C GLY A 57 0.02 6.71 31.17
N LEU A 58 -0.53 6.18 30.07
CA LEU A 58 -0.51 4.75 29.76
C LEU A 58 0.82 4.29 29.13
N ALA A 59 1.53 5.19 28.42
CA ALA A 59 2.70 4.83 27.62
C ALA A 59 3.78 4.09 28.42
N ARG A 60 4.06 4.53 29.66
CA ARG A 60 5.06 3.91 30.53
C ARG A 60 4.90 2.40 30.69
N THR A 61 3.65 1.92 30.71
CA THR A 61 3.33 0.49 30.90
C THR A 61 2.99 -0.20 29.58
N CYS A 62 2.39 0.52 28.63
CA CYS A 62 1.77 -0.08 27.45
C CYS A 62 2.59 0.08 26.15
N GLU A 63 3.39 1.14 26.02
CA GLU A 63 4.06 1.50 24.75
C GLU A 63 5.02 0.43 24.26
N GLY A 64 5.73 -0.26 25.15
CA GLY A 64 6.70 -1.30 24.79
C GLY A 64 6.12 -2.39 23.89
N CYS A 65 4.85 -2.76 24.08
CA CYS A 65 4.15 -3.77 23.26
C CYS A 65 3.19 -3.17 22.23
N HIS A 66 2.85 -1.88 22.35
CA HIS A 66 1.82 -1.20 21.54
C HIS A 66 2.37 0.01 20.76
N SER A 67 3.66 0.03 20.47
CA SER A 67 4.31 1.07 19.67
C SER A 67 4.24 0.81 18.17
N VAL A 68 4.00 -0.43 17.73
CA VAL A 68 3.99 -0.85 16.32
C VAL A 68 2.88 -1.87 16.02
N GLY A 69 2.60 -2.08 14.72
CA GLY A 69 1.64 -3.07 14.24
C GLY A 69 0.16 -2.64 14.30
N GLU A 70 -0.76 -3.60 14.14
CA GLU A 70 -2.22 -3.35 14.15
C GLU A 70 -2.74 -2.77 15.48
N HIS A 71 -1.96 -2.92 16.55
CA HIS A 71 -2.24 -2.36 17.87
C HIS A 71 -1.18 -1.32 18.28
N GLY A 72 -0.60 -0.62 17.30
CA GLY A 72 0.37 0.47 17.47
C GLY A 72 -0.23 1.76 18.04
N TYR A 73 -1.03 1.66 19.10
CA TYR A 73 -1.74 2.80 19.71
C TYR A 73 -0.81 3.93 20.14
N PHE A 74 0.45 3.62 20.46
CA PHE A 74 1.41 4.60 20.96
C PHE A 74 2.40 5.08 19.89
N ALA A 75 2.25 4.66 18.62
CA ALA A 75 3.09 5.11 17.51
C ALA A 75 3.05 6.64 17.31
N SER A 76 1.89 7.26 17.59
CA SER A 76 1.72 8.72 17.59
C SER A 76 0.46 9.13 18.36
N ALA A 77 0.31 10.42 18.63
CA ALA A 77 -0.93 11.02 19.14
C ALA A 77 -2.14 10.69 18.24
N VAL A 78 -1.96 10.78 16.93
CA VAL A 78 -2.99 10.47 15.93
C VAL A 78 -3.37 9.00 15.98
N ALA A 79 -2.39 8.08 16.09
CA ALA A 79 -2.66 6.65 16.17
C ALA A 79 -3.45 6.28 17.43
N PHE A 80 -3.13 6.88 18.59
CA PHE A 80 -3.89 6.65 19.82
C PHE A 80 -5.35 7.08 19.66
N GLU A 81 -5.57 8.28 19.11
CA GLU A 81 -6.89 8.82 18.82
C GLU A 81 -7.67 7.91 17.87
N SER A 82 -7.10 7.56 16.72
CA SER A 82 -7.79 6.86 15.64
C SER A 82 -8.00 5.37 15.92
N LEU A 83 -7.04 4.71 16.57
CA LEU A 83 -7.04 3.25 16.74
C LEU A 83 -7.58 2.79 18.10
N LEU A 84 -7.43 3.60 19.16
CA LEU A 84 -7.92 3.28 20.50
C LEU A 84 -9.17 4.11 20.87
N VAL A 85 -9.04 5.44 20.92
CA VAL A 85 -10.12 6.31 21.44
C VAL A 85 -11.37 6.22 20.59
N ARG A 86 -11.21 6.22 19.26
CA ARG A 86 -12.32 6.14 18.29
C ARG A 86 -12.80 4.73 17.99
N ASN A 87 -12.25 3.71 18.65
CA ASN A 87 -12.63 2.34 18.43
C ASN A 87 -13.71 1.90 19.43
N PRO A 88 -15.00 1.79 19.02
CA PRO A 88 -16.10 1.47 19.92
C PRO A 88 -16.02 0.05 20.51
N ARG A 89 -15.16 -0.82 19.97
CA ARG A 89 -14.91 -2.15 20.54
C ARG A 89 -13.99 -2.09 21.76
N LEU A 90 -13.25 -0.99 21.94
CA LEU A 90 -12.28 -0.80 23.02
C LEU A 90 -12.74 0.27 24.01
N VAL A 91 -13.25 1.39 23.50
CA VAL A 91 -13.72 2.53 24.29
C VAL A 91 -15.15 2.87 23.88
N VAL A 92 -16.08 2.85 24.83
CA VAL A 92 -17.46 3.29 24.68
C VAL A 92 -17.60 4.62 25.42
N PRO A 93 -17.58 5.77 24.72
CA PRO A 93 -17.67 7.08 25.35
C PRO A 93 -18.92 7.21 26.23
N GLY A 94 -18.76 7.75 27.43
CA GLY A 94 -19.81 7.84 28.45
C GLY A 94 -20.03 6.55 29.27
N ASP A 95 -19.52 5.40 28.82
CA ASP A 95 -19.69 4.10 29.48
C ASP A 95 -18.33 3.41 29.75
N PRO A 96 -17.65 3.78 30.84
CA PRO A 96 -16.38 3.16 31.21
C PRO A 96 -16.53 1.65 31.51
N ASP A 97 -17.65 1.20 32.06
CA ASP A 97 -17.80 -0.20 32.45
C ASP A 97 -18.12 -1.11 31.26
N GLY A 98 -18.79 -0.58 30.23
CA GLY A 98 -18.97 -1.21 28.91
C GLY A 98 -17.73 -1.17 28.01
N SER A 99 -16.72 -0.38 28.36
CA SER A 99 -15.47 -0.26 27.59
C SER A 99 -14.53 -1.44 27.83
N ALA A 100 -14.19 -2.19 26.77
CA ALA A 100 -13.29 -3.34 26.88
C ALA A 100 -11.88 -2.96 27.37
N LEU A 101 -11.43 -1.72 27.12
CA LEU A 101 -10.18 -1.18 27.64
C LEU A 101 -10.16 -1.23 29.19
N VAL A 102 -11.20 -0.71 29.84
CA VAL A 102 -11.30 -0.69 31.31
C VAL A 102 -11.32 -2.11 31.85
N GLN A 103 -12.12 -2.99 31.24
CA GLN A 103 -12.20 -4.39 31.65
C GLN A 103 -10.85 -5.12 31.56
N LEU A 104 -10.05 -4.85 30.51
CA LEU A 104 -8.69 -5.37 30.37
C LEU A 104 -7.74 -4.81 31.43
N LEU A 105 -7.76 -3.50 31.67
CA LEU A 105 -6.86 -2.87 32.65
C LEU A 105 -7.17 -3.32 34.09
N GLU A 106 -8.42 -3.68 34.38
CA GLU A 106 -8.85 -4.26 35.65
C GLU A 106 -8.66 -5.78 35.75
N GLY A 107 -8.32 -6.44 34.63
CA GLY A 107 -8.14 -7.89 34.59
C GLY A 107 -9.43 -8.71 34.74
N ARG A 108 -10.58 -8.13 34.37
CA ARG A 108 -11.91 -8.76 34.49
C ARG A 108 -12.59 -9.02 33.15
N ARG A 109 -11.88 -8.92 32.03
CA ARG A 109 -12.50 -9.14 30.72
C ARG A 109 -12.82 -10.62 30.52
N GLU A 110 -14.08 -10.91 30.25
CA GLU A 110 -14.56 -12.26 29.97
C GLU A 110 -14.80 -12.47 28.46
N GLY A 111 -14.81 -13.73 28.01
CA GLY A 111 -15.19 -14.09 26.64
C GLY A 111 -14.20 -13.66 25.53
N SER A 112 -12.97 -13.27 25.87
CA SER A 112 -11.93 -12.91 24.92
C SER A 112 -10.63 -13.68 25.20
N THR A 113 -9.72 -13.74 24.22
CA THR A 113 -8.43 -14.45 24.35
C THR A 113 -7.58 -13.94 25.52
N PHE A 114 -7.75 -12.66 25.90
CA PHE A 114 -7.01 -12.03 27.00
C PHE A 114 -7.98 -11.47 28.04
N SER A 115 -7.77 -11.85 29.30
CA SER A 115 -8.59 -11.36 30.41
C SER A 115 -8.05 -10.05 31.00
N GLN A 116 -6.77 -9.73 30.78
CA GLN A 116 -6.09 -8.59 31.39
C GLN A 116 -5.04 -7.94 30.48
N MET A 117 -4.67 -6.70 30.84
CA MET A 117 -3.48 -6.01 30.38
C MET A 117 -2.75 -5.35 31.57
N PRO A 118 -1.40 -5.45 31.67
CA PRO A 118 -0.49 -6.21 30.80
C PRO A 118 -0.78 -7.72 30.76
N LEU A 119 -0.33 -8.41 29.70
CA LEU A 119 -0.61 -9.84 29.50
C LEU A 119 0.04 -10.74 30.56
N SER A 120 1.13 -10.29 31.16
CA SER A 120 1.87 -10.99 32.22
C SER A 120 2.02 -10.09 33.44
N GLY A 121 2.10 -10.72 34.62
CA GLY A 121 2.22 -10.02 35.90
C GLY A 121 0.88 -9.52 36.43
N ASP A 122 0.95 -8.46 37.22
CA ASP A 122 -0.21 -7.81 37.84
C ASP A 122 -1.01 -7.00 36.80
N PRO A 123 -2.36 -6.99 36.88
CA PRO A 123 -3.17 -6.09 36.06
C PRO A 123 -2.80 -4.63 36.27
N PHE A 124 -3.02 -3.79 35.24
CA PHE A 124 -2.75 -2.35 35.33
C PHE A 124 -3.41 -1.71 36.56
N ALA A 125 -4.63 -2.10 36.92
CA ALA A 125 -5.32 -1.58 38.10
C ALA A 125 -4.53 -1.80 39.41
N VAL A 126 -3.94 -2.98 39.58
CA VAL A 126 -3.11 -3.32 40.75
C VAL A 126 -1.81 -2.53 40.72
N MET A 127 -1.19 -2.36 39.55
CA MET A 127 0.00 -1.50 39.38
C MET A 127 -0.30 -0.04 39.73
N ALA A 128 -1.47 0.46 39.32
CA ALA A 128 -1.91 1.83 39.56
C ALA A 128 -2.16 2.10 41.06
N GLU A 129 -2.74 1.14 41.79
CA GLU A 129 -2.91 1.23 43.25
C GLU A 129 -1.57 1.34 44.00
N ARG A 130 -0.51 0.73 43.45
CA ARG A 130 0.85 0.82 44.00
C ARG A 130 1.62 2.08 43.58
N GLY A 131 1.04 2.92 42.72
CA GLY A 131 1.70 4.11 42.18
C GLY A 131 2.79 3.78 41.15
N GLU A 132 2.70 2.62 40.51
CA GLU A 132 3.66 2.18 39.47
C GLU A 132 3.30 2.72 38.08
N THR A 133 2.12 3.33 37.93
CA THR A 133 1.62 3.93 36.69
C THR A 133 1.52 5.45 36.82
N ASP A 134 1.59 6.15 35.69
CA ASP A 134 1.50 7.62 35.66
C ASP A 134 0.05 8.11 35.58
N VAL A 135 -0.91 7.19 35.39
CA VAL A 135 -2.36 7.45 35.39
C VAL A 135 -3.10 6.39 36.21
N SER A 136 -4.11 6.82 36.98
CA SER A 136 -4.94 5.94 37.79
C SER A 136 -6.12 5.37 37.01
N MET A 137 -6.68 4.26 37.48
CA MET A 137 -7.93 3.72 36.92
C MET A 137 -9.11 4.71 37.01
N GLU A 138 -9.16 5.51 38.08
CA GLU A 138 -10.20 6.54 38.23
C GLU A 138 -10.05 7.64 37.16
N ALA A 139 -8.81 8.06 36.87
CA ALA A 139 -8.57 9.04 35.82
C ALA A 139 -8.97 8.50 34.43
N ILE A 140 -8.68 7.23 34.13
CA ILE A 140 -9.09 6.57 32.88
C ILE A 140 -10.62 6.47 32.81
N ARG A 141 -11.29 6.07 33.89
CA ARG A 141 -12.75 5.99 33.93
C ARG A 141 -13.41 7.34 33.75
N SER A 142 -12.94 8.37 34.45
CA SER A 142 -13.44 9.74 34.31
C SER A 142 -13.24 10.23 32.90
N TRP A 143 -12.05 10.00 32.33
CA TRP A 143 -11.77 10.33 30.94
C TRP A 143 -12.79 9.70 29.99
N ILE A 144 -13.05 8.40 30.07
CA ILE A 144 -14.04 7.74 29.19
C ILE A 144 -15.45 8.28 29.43
N ARG A 145 -15.82 8.57 30.68
CA ARG A 145 -17.13 9.14 31.02
C ARG A 145 -17.32 10.52 30.40
N ASP A 146 -16.26 11.32 30.37
CA ASP A 146 -16.24 12.70 29.87
C ASP A 146 -15.82 12.80 28.39
N LEU A 147 -15.56 11.66 27.72
CA LEU A 147 -15.34 11.62 26.28
C LEU A 147 -16.62 12.05 25.60
N THR A 148 -16.61 13.28 25.11
CA THR A 148 -17.55 13.71 24.09
C THR A 148 -17.23 12.92 22.83
N VAL A 149 -18.16 12.09 22.36
CA VAL A 149 -18.09 11.53 21.01
C VAL A 149 -17.96 12.74 20.09
N PRO A 150 -16.79 13.00 19.46
CA PRO A 150 -16.79 13.91 18.33
C PRO A 150 -17.78 13.25 17.39
N GLY A 151 -18.90 13.91 17.07
CA GLY A 151 -19.94 13.31 16.24
C GLY A 151 -19.27 12.74 15.02
N VAL A 152 -19.03 11.43 15.01
CA VAL A 152 -18.49 10.77 13.84
C VAL A 152 -19.67 10.87 12.93
N SER A 153 -19.56 11.76 11.96
CA SER A 153 -20.53 11.83 10.89
C SER A 153 -20.73 10.39 10.44
N THR A 154 -21.95 9.87 10.63
CA THR A 154 -22.32 8.57 10.05
C THR A 154 -22.33 8.66 8.53
N GLU A 155 -22.31 9.88 7.99
CA GLU A 155 -22.06 10.15 6.59
C GLU A 155 -20.54 10.07 6.35
N PRO A 156 -20.10 9.26 5.37
CA PRO A 156 -18.70 9.19 4.96
C PRO A 156 -18.13 10.60 4.77
N ASP A 157 -16.96 10.88 5.35
CA ASP A 157 -16.24 12.10 5.05
C ASP A 157 -15.79 12.03 3.58
N VAL A 158 -16.50 12.77 2.72
CA VAL A 158 -16.24 12.84 1.28
C VAL A 158 -14.87 13.45 0.96
N HIS A 159 -14.19 14.01 1.96
CA HIS A 159 -12.87 14.61 1.85
C HIS A 159 -11.77 13.82 2.58
N ALA A 160 -12.09 12.71 3.26
CA ALA A 160 -11.07 11.87 3.85
C ALA A 160 -10.21 11.24 2.75
N ALA A 161 -8.89 11.40 2.86
CA ALA A 161 -7.95 10.68 2.00
C ALA A 161 -8.15 9.18 2.23
N THR A 162 -8.80 8.51 1.28
CA THR A 162 -8.95 7.05 1.33
C THR A 162 -7.79 6.45 0.55
N VAL A 163 -6.74 6.08 1.27
CA VAL A 163 -5.75 5.14 0.71
C VAL A 163 -6.46 3.80 0.61
N GLN A 164 -6.85 3.41 -0.59
CA GLN A 164 -7.44 2.11 -0.84
C GLN A 164 -6.43 1.21 -1.53
N ARG A 165 -6.57 -0.10 -1.32
CA ARG A 165 -5.88 -1.03 -2.17
C ARG A 165 -6.42 -0.88 -3.60
N ILE A 166 -5.54 -0.96 -4.59
CA ILE A 166 -5.95 -1.08 -5.99
C ILE A 166 -6.91 -2.27 -6.16
N SER A 167 -7.99 -2.10 -6.92
CA SER A 167 -8.97 -3.18 -7.15
C SER A 167 -8.33 -4.32 -7.94
N ALA A 168 -8.92 -5.52 -7.90
CA ALA A 168 -8.45 -6.65 -8.72
C ALA A 168 -8.42 -6.31 -10.22
N THR A 169 -9.38 -5.51 -10.70
CA THR A 169 -9.41 -5.02 -12.08
C THR A 169 -8.25 -4.07 -12.37
N HIS A 170 -7.90 -3.18 -11.45
CA HIS A 170 -6.72 -2.31 -11.61
C HIS A 170 -5.42 -3.10 -11.53
N VAL A 171 -5.31 -4.13 -10.68
CA VAL A 171 -4.17 -5.05 -10.69
C VAL A 171 -4.04 -5.70 -12.06
N GLU A 172 -5.12 -6.31 -12.58
CA GLU A 172 -5.09 -7.02 -13.86
C GLU A 172 -4.77 -6.10 -15.05
N LEU A 173 -5.53 -5.03 -15.22
CA LEU A 173 -5.40 -4.14 -16.38
C LEU A 173 -4.15 -3.26 -16.26
N GLY A 174 -3.91 -2.71 -15.07
CA GLY A 174 -2.78 -1.84 -14.80
C GLY A 174 -1.45 -2.56 -14.93
N LEU A 175 -1.28 -3.73 -14.30
CA LEU A 175 -0.04 -4.49 -14.46
C LEU A 175 0.18 -4.95 -15.89
N ARG A 176 -0.88 -5.35 -16.61
CA ARG A 176 -0.73 -5.80 -18.00
C ARG A 176 -0.21 -4.66 -18.88
N ASP A 177 -0.80 -3.47 -18.75
CA ASP A 177 -0.39 -2.29 -19.51
C ASP A 177 1.03 -1.83 -19.13
N LEU A 178 1.30 -1.71 -17.83
CA LEU A 178 2.60 -1.29 -17.28
C LEU A 178 3.75 -2.21 -17.71
N LEU A 179 3.49 -3.53 -17.76
CA LEU A 179 4.46 -4.53 -18.16
C LEU A 179 4.57 -4.71 -19.68
N GLY A 180 3.82 -3.94 -20.48
CA GLY A 180 3.80 -4.08 -21.94
C GLY A 180 3.26 -5.42 -22.43
N LEU A 181 2.39 -6.06 -21.65
CA LEU A 181 1.80 -7.35 -21.95
C LEU A 181 0.45 -7.17 -22.69
N THR A 182 0.06 -8.16 -23.49
CA THR A 182 -1.20 -8.17 -24.24
C THR A 182 -2.01 -9.43 -23.94
N GLU A 183 -3.26 -9.51 -24.40
CA GLU A 183 -4.04 -10.74 -24.22
C GLU A 183 -3.38 -11.96 -24.87
N ASP A 184 -2.67 -11.76 -25.98
CA ASP A 184 -2.00 -12.85 -26.70
C ASP A 184 -0.84 -13.46 -25.91
N ASP A 185 -0.29 -12.76 -24.91
CA ASP A 185 0.75 -13.28 -24.02
C ASP A 185 0.18 -14.32 -23.03
N PHE A 186 -1.13 -14.23 -22.72
CA PHE A 186 -1.78 -15.10 -21.72
C PHE A 186 -2.67 -16.17 -22.36
N TRP A 187 -3.26 -15.87 -23.51
CA TRP A 187 -4.37 -16.63 -24.05
C TRP A 187 -4.10 -17.12 -25.48
N THR A 188 -4.62 -18.30 -25.81
CA THR A 188 -4.71 -18.79 -27.19
C THR A 188 -6.16 -19.04 -27.57
N VAL A 189 -6.46 -18.75 -28.84
CA VAL A 189 -7.78 -18.96 -29.42
C VAL A 189 -7.78 -20.30 -30.15
N HIS A 190 -8.57 -21.26 -29.66
CA HIS A 190 -8.72 -22.57 -30.27
C HIS A 190 -10.13 -22.72 -30.85
N PRO A 191 -10.26 -23.00 -32.16
CA PRO A 191 -11.55 -23.41 -32.72
C PRO A 191 -11.93 -24.79 -32.17
N SER A 192 -13.13 -24.90 -31.63
CA SER A 192 -13.71 -26.17 -31.17
C SER A 192 -14.34 -26.93 -32.34
N ALA A 193 -14.42 -28.26 -32.24
CA ALA A 193 -15.04 -29.13 -33.25
C ALA A 193 -16.52 -28.80 -33.54
N ASN A 194 -17.21 -28.15 -32.62
CA ASN A 194 -18.60 -27.69 -32.78
C ASN A 194 -18.71 -26.24 -33.31
N GLY A 195 -17.62 -25.64 -33.78
CA GLY A 195 -17.60 -24.27 -34.30
C GLY A 195 -17.58 -23.17 -33.23
N SER A 196 -17.57 -23.51 -31.94
CA SER A 196 -17.37 -22.52 -30.87
C SER A 196 -15.90 -22.11 -30.75
N ILE A 197 -15.67 -20.88 -30.29
CA ILE A 197 -14.32 -20.39 -30.00
C ILE A 197 -14.03 -20.63 -28.52
N ARG A 198 -12.95 -21.35 -28.22
CA ARG A 198 -12.43 -21.50 -26.87
C ARG A 198 -11.21 -20.62 -26.69
N VAL A 199 -11.21 -19.81 -25.63
CA VAL A 199 -10.04 -19.07 -25.18
C VAL A 199 -9.44 -19.87 -24.04
N ILE A 200 -8.21 -20.37 -24.22
CA ILE A 200 -7.52 -21.23 -23.25
C ILE A 200 -6.28 -20.49 -22.78
N ALA A 201 -5.94 -20.61 -21.50
CA ALA A 201 -4.66 -20.12 -20.99
C ALA A 201 -3.51 -20.83 -21.71
N ARG A 202 -2.47 -20.10 -22.11
CA ARG A 202 -1.26 -20.69 -22.70
C ARG A 202 -0.57 -21.67 -21.76
N SER A 203 -0.52 -21.34 -20.48
CA SER A 203 -0.07 -22.21 -19.41
C SER A 203 -0.72 -21.80 -18.09
N THR A 204 -0.83 -22.73 -17.14
CA THR A 204 -1.20 -22.41 -15.75
C THR A 204 -0.17 -21.53 -15.05
N ASP A 205 1.08 -21.60 -15.54
CA ASP A 205 2.26 -20.91 -15.01
C ASP A 205 2.34 -19.46 -15.46
N THR A 206 1.52 -19.03 -16.42
CA THR A 206 1.40 -17.60 -16.79
C THR A 206 0.52 -16.82 -15.81
N TYR A 207 -0.02 -17.48 -14.77
CA TYR A 207 -0.93 -16.90 -13.78
C TYR A 207 -1.97 -15.96 -14.41
N PRO A 208 -2.70 -16.38 -15.45
CA PRO A 208 -3.61 -15.47 -16.11
C PRO A 208 -4.70 -15.03 -15.14
N VAL A 209 -5.12 -13.76 -15.20
CA VAL A 209 -6.21 -13.23 -14.38
C VAL A 209 -7.28 -12.63 -15.26
N ARG A 210 -8.54 -12.90 -14.92
CA ARG A 210 -9.73 -12.31 -15.54
C ARG A 210 -10.96 -12.60 -14.67
N SER A 211 -11.76 -11.59 -14.35
CA SER A 211 -13.22 -11.72 -14.17
C SER A 211 -13.84 -10.32 -14.14
N PRO A 212 -14.84 -10.07 -14.98
CA PRO A 212 -16.18 -9.92 -14.41
C PRO A 212 -17.11 -10.88 -15.16
N ASP A 213 -17.31 -12.04 -14.55
CA ASP A 213 -18.45 -12.94 -14.76
C ASP A 213 -18.57 -13.62 -16.14
N ARG A 214 -17.45 -13.99 -16.73
CA ARG A 214 -17.41 -14.74 -17.99
C ARG A 214 -18.05 -16.15 -17.87
N VAL A 215 -18.63 -16.61 -18.98
CA VAL A 215 -18.95 -18.03 -19.30
C VAL A 215 -18.53 -18.26 -20.77
N ALA A 216 -17.89 -19.35 -21.23
CA ALA A 216 -17.84 -20.74 -20.74
C ALA A 216 -16.43 -21.37 -20.72
N GLY A 217 -16.13 -22.11 -19.64
CA GLY A 217 -15.01 -23.08 -19.54
C GLY A 217 -14.27 -23.12 -18.19
N LEU A 218 -14.41 -22.06 -17.39
CA LEU A 218 -14.09 -21.87 -15.96
C LEU A 218 -12.82 -22.54 -15.38
N GLU A 219 -11.66 -22.09 -15.84
CA GLU A 219 -10.45 -22.02 -15.00
C GLU A 219 -10.06 -20.54 -14.81
N GLY A 220 -9.72 -20.14 -13.59
CA GLY A 220 -9.21 -18.78 -13.27
C GLY A 220 -10.02 -17.91 -12.29
N LEU A 221 -11.28 -18.25 -11.98
CA LEU A 221 -12.14 -17.49 -11.05
C LEU A 221 -11.46 -17.26 -9.69
N ASN A 222 -10.79 -18.30 -9.17
CA ASN A 222 -10.19 -18.26 -7.85
C ASN A 222 -9.14 -17.15 -7.70
N ARG A 223 -8.40 -16.79 -8.76
CA ARG A 223 -7.32 -15.79 -8.66
C ARG A 223 -7.84 -14.36 -8.68
N PHE A 224 -8.81 -14.04 -9.55
CA PHE A 224 -9.41 -12.70 -9.56
C PHE A 224 -10.15 -12.42 -8.25
N GLU A 225 -10.91 -13.39 -7.75
CA GLU A 225 -11.57 -13.27 -6.44
C GLU A 225 -10.57 -13.21 -5.28
N ALA A 226 -9.47 -13.97 -5.34
CA ALA A 226 -8.42 -13.91 -4.33
C ALA A 226 -7.69 -12.56 -4.31
N LEU A 227 -7.69 -11.83 -5.44
CA LEU A 227 -7.26 -10.43 -5.49
C LEU A 227 -8.34 -9.45 -4.98
N GLY A 228 -9.43 -9.93 -4.39
CA GLY A 228 -10.55 -9.13 -3.90
C GLY A 228 -11.51 -8.68 -5.01
N GLY A 229 -11.51 -9.35 -6.16
CA GLY A 229 -12.40 -9.03 -7.26
C GLY A 229 -13.86 -9.43 -7.01
N GLY A 230 -14.80 -8.60 -7.44
CA GLY A 230 -16.25 -8.85 -7.34
C GLY A 230 -16.78 -9.82 -8.42
N SER A 231 -18.07 -10.15 -8.31
CA SER A 231 -18.81 -10.99 -9.27
C SER A 231 -20.28 -10.55 -9.33
N ALA A 232 -20.72 -10.00 -10.46
CA ALA A 232 -22.10 -9.67 -10.76
C ALA A 232 -23.00 -10.91 -10.88
N ILE A 233 -22.52 -12.04 -11.43
CA ILE A 233 -23.32 -13.29 -11.48
C ILE A 233 -23.58 -13.80 -10.06
N ALA A 234 -22.59 -13.72 -9.17
CA ALA A 234 -22.72 -14.12 -7.78
C ALA A 234 -23.21 -13.00 -6.84
N GLN A 235 -23.52 -11.81 -7.36
CA GLN A 235 -23.89 -10.60 -6.60
C GLN A 235 -22.91 -10.26 -5.45
N ARG A 236 -21.60 -10.43 -5.68
CA ARG A 236 -20.53 -10.06 -4.75
C ARG A 236 -19.88 -8.75 -5.19
N SER A 237 -19.80 -7.77 -4.29
CA SER A 237 -19.00 -6.56 -4.50
C SER A 237 -17.51 -6.88 -4.48
N GLU A 238 -16.70 -6.00 -5.07
CA GLU A 238 -15.25 -6.03 -4.87
C GLU A 238 -14.90 -5.75 -3.40
N ASP A 239 -13.80 -6.33 -2.95
CA ASP A 239 -13.23 -6.16 -1.62
C ASP A 239 -11.82 -5.58 -1.75
N ARG A 240 -11.66 -4.30 -1.37
CA ARG A 240 -10.38 -3.59 -1.41
C ARG A 240 -9.62 -3.64 -0.09
N THR A 241 -10.02 -4.47 0.86
CA THR A 241 -9.24 -4.66 2.08
C THR A 241 -7.95 -5.42 1.76
N PRO A 242 -6.82 -5.07 2.40
CA PRO A 242 -5.63 -5.92 2.41
C PRO A 242 -5.96 -7.23 3.12
N SER A 243 -5.76 -8.36 2.46
CA SER A 243 -5.97 -9.68 3.04
C SER A 243 -4.79 -10.60 2.77
N THR A 244 -4.62 -11.62 3.62
CA THR A 244 -3.60 -12.66 3.42
C THR A 244 -3.77 -13.34 2.07
N THR A 245 -5.02 -13.61 1.66
CA THR A 245 -5.36 -14.20 0.37
C THR A 245 -4.91 -13.33 -0.81
N PHE A 246 -5.09 -12.01 -0.69
CA PHE A 246 -4.59 -11.05 -1.69
C PHE A 246 -3.07 -11.14 -1.81
N VAL A 247 -2.33 -11.06 -0.70
CA VAL A 247 -0.85 -11.10 -0.71
C VAL A 247 -0.35 -12.45 -1.26
N GLN A 248 -0.93 -13.57 -0.82
CA GLN A 248 -0.59 -14.91 -1.29
C GLN A 248 -0.84 -15.10 -2.80
N THR A 249 -1.79 -14.35 -3.37
CA THR A 249 -2.09 -14.39 -4.80
C THR A 249 -1.20 -13.45 -5.60
N LEU A 250 -0.97 -12.23 -5.08
CA LEU A 250 -0.16 -11.21 -5.74
C LEU A 250 1.30 -11.66 -5.92
N VAL A 251 1.89 -12.35 -4.94
CA VAL A 251 3.29 -12.78 -5.00
C VAL A 251 3.59 -13.64 -6.25
N PRO A 252 2.97 -14.81 -6.43
CA PRO A 252 3.26 -15.64 -7.59
C PRO A 252 2.76 -15.03 -8.90
N LEU A 253 1.69 -14.22 -8.86
CA LEU A 253 1.23 -13.47 -10.04
C LEU A 253 2.29 -12.47 -10.52
N SER A 254 2.83 -11.67 -9.61
CA SER A 254 3.85 -10.67 -9.93
C SER A 254 5.09 -11.32 -10.55
N GLN A 255 5.54 -12.45 -9.99
CA GLN A 255 6.68 -13.20 -10.50
C GLN A 255 6.42 -13.73 -11.92
N ALA A 256 5.27 -14.36 -12.15
CA ALA A 256 4.92 -14.92 -13.45
C ALA A 256 4.76 -13.83 -14.53
N TRP A 257 4.10 -12.72 -14.21
CA TRP A 257 3.87 -11.65 -15.16
C TRP A 257 5.15 -10.88 -15.47
N CYS A 258 5.99 -10.62 -14.46
CA CYS A 258 7.32 -10.06 -14.68
C CYS A 258 8.21 -11.02 -15.51
N ALA A 259 8.10 -12.34 -15.32
CA ALA A 259 8.81 -13.31 -16.17
C ALA A 259 8.39 -13.21 -17.64
N LEU A 260 7.09 -13.12 -17.92
CA LEU A 260 6.59 -12.89 -19.28
C LEU A 260 7.11 -11.58 -19.86
N ALA A 261 7.04 -10.50 -19.07
CA ALA A 261 7.43 -9.16 -19.51
C ALA A 261 8.92 -9.07 -19.83
N VAL A 262 9.77 -9.65 -18.98
CA VAL A 262 11.23 -9.66 -19.18
C VAL A 262 11.63 -10.53 -20.37
N GLN A 263 10.94 -11.65 -20.60
CA GLN A 263 11.23 -12.54 -21.73
C GLN A 263 10.65 -12.05 -23.06
N LYS A 264 9.77 -11.05 -23.04
CA LYS A 264 9.14 -10.51 -24.25
C LYS A 264 10.16 -9.71 -25.07
N VAL A 265 10.47 -10.22 -26.25
CA VAL A 265 11.41 -9.58 -27.19
C VAL A 265 10.92 -8.18 -27.55
N GLY A 266 11.78 -7.18 -27.36
CA GLY A 266 11.48 -5.79 -27.69
C GLY A 266 10.44 -5.13 -26.77
N ASN A 267 10.34 -5.56 -25.51
CA ASN A 267 9.46 -4.94 -24.53
C ASN A 267 9.98 -3.55 -24.10
N THR A 268 9.68 -2.53 -24.89
CA THR A 268 10.06 -1.14 -24.63
C THR A 268 9.23 -0.46 -23.55
N ALA A 269 8.12 -1.07 -23.11
CA ALA A 269 7.35 -0.53 -21.99
C ALA A 269 8.10 -0.73 -20.68
N LEU A 270 8.74 -1.90 -20.54
CA LEU A 270 9.52 -2.24 -19.36
C LEU A 270 11.00 -1.83 -19.51
N PHE A 271 11.62 -1.99 -20.68
CA PHE A 271 13.04 -1.69 -20.87
C PHE A 271 13.25 -0.48 -21.77
N THR A 272 13.62 0.64 -21.16
CA THR A 272 13.83 1.95 -21.82
C THR A 272 15.32 2.29 -21.97
N VAL A 273 16.15 1.82 -21.03
CA VAL A 273 17.59 2.10 -20.96
C VAL A 273 18.42 0.82 -21.08
N ALA A 274 17.99 -0.24 -20.40
CA ALA A 274 18.70 -1.52 -20.34
C ALA A 274 18.06 -2.59 -21.23
N THR A 275 18.60 -3.80 -21.20
CA THR A 275 17.97 -4.99 -21.76
C THR A 275 17.94 -6.09 -20.70
N PRO A 276 17.17 -7.18 -20.87
CA PRO A 276 17.23 -8.32 -19.95
C PRO A 276 18.61 -8.97 -19.78
N ALA A 277 19.54 -8.72 -20.71
CA ALA A 277 20.93 -9.19 -20.64
C ALA A 277 21.86 -8.21 -19.91
N THR A 278 21.41 -6.99 -19.62
CA THR A 278 22.15 -6.01 -18.82
C THR A 278 22.18 -6.50 -17.38
N GLY A 279 23.39 -6.67 -16.83
CA GLY A 279 23.63 -7.14 -15.46
C GLY A 279 24.49 -6.15 -14.67
N SER A 280 24.98 -6.56 -13.49
CA SER A 280 25.84 -5.71 -12.63
C SER A 280 27.18 -5.31 -13.27
N ALA A 281 27.60 -5.99 -14.35
CA ALA A 281 28.76 -5.60 -15.14
C ALA A 281 28.59 -4.25 -15.87
N ASP A 282 27.34 -3.83 -16.12
CA ASP A 282 26.99 -2.50 -16.64
C ASP A 282 26.10 -1.76 -15.64
N ASP A 283 26.72 -1.45 -14.49
CA ASP A 283 26.09 -0.81 -13.33
C ASP A 283 25.35 0.50 -13.67
N ALA A 284 25.88 1.30 -14.61
CA ALA A 284 25.26 2.55 -15.01
C ALA A 284 23.89 2.33 -15.68
N SER A 285 23.80 1.42 -16.66
CA SER A 285 22.54 1.10 -17.33
C SER A 285 21.56 0.40 -16.39
N LEU A 286 22.05 -0.49 -15.52
CA LEU A 286 21.26 -1.18 -14.49
C LEU A 286 20.58 -0.17 -13.56
N ARG A 287 21.35 0.75 -12.97
CA ARG A 287 20.85 1.78 -12.05
C ARG A 287 19.87 2.73 -12.71
N ALA A 288 20.17 3.16 -13.94
CA ALA A 288 19.27 4.02 -14.71
C ALA A 288 17.93 3.33 -15.00
N GLN A 289 17.94 2.03 -15.34
CA GLN A 289 16.70 1.29 -15.57
C GLN A 289 15.89 1.07 -14.28
N ILE A 290 16.56 0.82 -13.14
CA ILE A 290 15.88 0.70 -11.84
C ILE A 290 15.25 2.04 -11.41
N ALA A 291 15.95 3.16 -11.63
CA ALA A 291 15.40 4.49 -11.36
C ALA A 291 14.17 4.78 -12.25
N ASP A 292 14.21 4.38 -13.51
CA ASP A 292 13.07 4.49 -14.44
C ASP A 292 11.88 3.62 -13.96
N TRP A 293 12.13 2.39 -13.49
CA TRP A 293 11.09 1.55 -12.90
C TRP A 293 10.50 2.13 -11.63
N HIS A 294 11.31 2.76 -10.79
CA HIS A 294 10.80 3.43 -9.59
C HIS A 294 9.75 4.48 -9.96
N LEU A 295 10.02 5.30 -10.97
CA LEU A 295 9.06 6.27 -11.47
C LEU A 295 7.85 5.59 -12.12
N LEU A 296 8.07 4.55 -12.93
CA LEU A 296 7.01 3.83 -13.65
C LEU A 296 6.03 3.15 -12.69
N PHE A 297 6.53 2.44 -11.67
CA PHE A 297 5.70 1.66 -10.74
C PHE A 297 5.20 2.50 -9.56
N LEU A 298 6.03 3.38 -9.00
CA LEU A 298 5.72 4.09 -7.76
C LEU A 298 5.29 5.55 -7.98
N ALA A 299 5.30 6.01 -9.24
CA ALA A 299 4.97 7.39 -9.62
C ALA A 299 5.81 8.47 -8.92
N GLU A 300 7.01 8.10 -8.46
CA GLU A 300 7.95 9.00 -7.79
C GLU A 300 9.38 8.81 -8.33
N PRO A 301 10.14 9.91 -8.52
CA PRO A 301 11.55 9.80 -8.88
C PRO A 301 12.34 9.06 -7.81
N ALA A 302 13.18 8.09 -8.19
CA ALA A 302 14.04 7.40 -7.24
C ALA A 302 15.07 8.35 -6.66
N ARG A 303 15.35 8.22 -5.36
CA ARG A 303 16.57 8.77 -4.76
C ARG A 303 17.70 7.78 -4.98
N ASP A 304 18.95 8.26 -4.96
CA ASP A 304 20.13 7.40 -5.12
C ASP A 304 20.15 6.27 -4.09
N GLU A 305 19.73 6.55 -2.85
CA GLU A 305 19.61 5.59 -1.74
C GLU A 305 18.62 4.44 -2.04
N ASP A 306 17.50 4.77 -2.70
CA ASP A 306 16.46 3.79 -3.04
C ASP A 306 16.97 2.86 -4.15
N VAL A 307 17.65 3.43 -5.16
CA VAL A 307 18.32 2.65 -6.22
C VAL A 307 19.41 1.76 -5.65
N ASP A 308 20.25 2.28 -4.76
CA ASP A 308 21.30 1.51 -4.09
C ASP A 308 20.71 0.32 -3.31
N THR A 309 19.63 0.55 -2.58
CA THR A 309 18.94 -0.50 -1.81
C THR A 309 18.45 -1.60 -2.76
N ILE A 310 17.75 -1.24 -3.84
CA ILE A 310 17.19 -2.22 -4.78
C ILE A 310 18.31 -3.00 -5.51
N VAL A 311 19.38 -2.31 -5.93
CA VAL A 311 20.52 -2.96 -6.60
C VAL A 311 21.20 -3.96 -5.67
N ASN A 312 21.54 -3.53 -4.45
CA ASN A 312 22.37 -4.32 -3.54
C ASN A 312 21.58 -5.42 -2.80
N ASP A 313 20.32 -5.16 -2.44
CA ASP A 313 19.54 -6.07 -1.62
C ASP A 313 18.62 -6.98 -2.44
N VAL A 314 18.32 -6.63 -3.69
CA VAL A 314 17.42 -7.41 -4.56
C VAL A 314 18.15 -7.89 -5.81
N PHE A 315 18.69 -7.00 -6.63
CA PHE A 315 19.19 -7.38 -7.97
C PHE A 315 20.46 -8.22 -7.91
N VAL A 316 21.53 -7.70 -7.30
CA VAL A 316 22.86 -8.34 -7.27
C VAL A 316 22.82 -9.73 -6.61
N PRO A 317 22.13 -9.95 -5.48
CA PRO A 317 22.03 -11.28 -4.90
C PRO A 317 21.36 -12.29 -5.84
N LEU A 318 20.26 -11.89 -6.50
CA LEU A 318 19.53 -12.77 -7.43
C LEU A 318 20.35 -13.08 -8.69
N GLU A 319 21.10 -12.11 -9.20
CA GLU A 319 22.00 -12.29 -10.35
C GLU A 319 23.12 -13.26 -10.00
N ALA A 320 23.72 -13.12 -8.81
CA ALA A 320 24.82 -13.96 -8.36
C ALA A 320 24.39 -15.43 -8.15
N GLU A 321 23.17 -15.66 -7.68
CA GLU A 321 22.63 -17.01 -7.49
C GLU A 321 22.17 -17.67 -8.79
N ASN A 322 21.72 -16.87 -9.77
CA ASN A 322 21.10 -17.36 -10.99
C ASN A 322 21.71 -16.66 -12.22
N ASP A 323 21.04 -15.62 -12.72
CA ASP A 323 21.44 -14.84 -13.88
C ASP A 323 20.75 -13.45 -13.87
N ALA A 324 21.20 -12.56 -14.76
CA ALA A 324 20.66 -11.21 -14.89
C ALA A 324 19.15 -11.22 -15.21
N GLN A 325 18.67 -12.18 -15.98
CA GLN A 325 17.26 -12.29 -16.34
C GLN A 325 16.40 -12.57 -15.10
N THR A 326 16.83 -13.51 -14.25
CA THR A 326 16.17 -13.85 -12.98
C THR A 326 16.20 -12.67 -12.01
N ALA A 327 17.30 -11.93 -11.96
CA ALA A 327 17.41 -10.70 -11.19
C ALA A 327 16.42 -9.62 -11.64
N TRP A 328 16.24 -9.42 -12.95
CA TRP A 328 15.22 -8.52 -13.50
C TRP A 328 13.80 -8.95 -13.12
N ILE A 329 13.50 -10.25 -13.18
CA ILE A 329 12.19 -10.79 -12.79
C ILE A 329 11.91 -10.51 -11.31
N GLY A 330 12.88 -10.79 -10.44
CA GLY A 330 12.74 -10.55 -9.00
C GLY A 330 12.60 -9.07 -8.65
N THR A 331 13.35 -8.20 -9.34
CA THR A 331 13.30 -6.75 -9.17
C THR A 331 11.98 -6.16 -9.66
N CYS A 332 11.47 -6.60 -10.81
CA CYS A 332 10.14 -6.22 -11.30
C CYS A 332 9.06 -6.65 -10.30
N ALA A 333 9.14 -7.89 -9.81
CA ALA A 333 8.19 -8.40 -8.81
C ALA A 333 8.30 -7.63 -7.48
N TYR A 334 9.48 -7.15 -7.09
CA TYR A 334 9.66 -6.28 -5.92
C TYR A 334 8.81 -5.00 -6.06
N PHE A 335 8.89 -4.29 -7.19
CA PHE A 335 8.08 -3.09 -7.42
C PHE A 335 6.57 -3.35 -7.41
N VAL A 336 6.12 -4.42 -8.07
CA VAL A 336 4.68 -4.80 -8.07
C VAL A 336 4.15 -5.10 -6.65
N ARG A 337 5.02 -5.57 -5.75
CA ARG A 337 4.66 -5.88 -4.36
C ARG A 337 4.92 -4.71 -3.41
N HIS A 338 5.44 -3.59 -3.91
CA HIS A 338 5.75 -2.44 -3.09
C HIS A 338 4.47 -1.84 -2.50
N PRO A 339 4.45 -1.42 -1.22
CA PRO A 339 3.25 -0.86 -0.59
C PRO A 339 2.68 0.33 -1.36
N LEU A 340 3.52 1.21 -1.92
CA LEU A 340 3.06 2.36 -2.72
C LEU A 340 2.39 1.97 -4.04
N PHE A 341 2.73 0.81 -4.60
CA PHE A 341 2.03 0.29 -5.78
C PHE A 341 0.68 -0.31 -5.39
N VAL A 342 0.65 -1.05 -4.27
CA VAL A 342 -0.54 -1.78 -3.81
C VAL A 342 -1.59 -0.84 -3.21
N LEU A 343 -1.15 0.21 -2.53
CA LEU A 343 -1.96 1.17 -1.81
C LEU A 343 -1.86 2.52 -2.53
N TYR A 344 -2.89 2.84 -3.32
CA TYR A 344 -3.02 4.09 -4.06
C TYR A 344 -4.36 4.74 -3.72
#